data_AF-X1QNH9-F1
#
_entry.id   AF-X1QNH9-F1
#
_cell.length_a   1.000
_cell.length_b   1.000
_cell.length_c   1.000
_cell.angle_alpha   90.00
_cell.angle_beta   90.00
_cell.angle_gamma   90.00
#
_symmetry.space_group_name_H-M   'P 1'
#
loop_
_entity.id
_entity.type
_entity.pdbx_description
1 polymer ?
#
loop_
_entity_poly.entity_id
_entity_poly.type
_entity_poly.pdbx_seq_one_letter_code
_entity_poly.pdbx_strand_id
1 'polypeptide(L)'
;YINSDDNFILKRSEEENLRNYLSSGGFVFIEAYGKPVPELPPKGGASLKKMLSDALGATISLVPIPNDHLLYHCFFDLDDGPPRSMNEYDQLPGNQQSDILEGVFIDSRLVALYSEKSFGEAWNKKVVSQAYQKIGVNAVVLALIQHGGNSFKLIENAGIIQ
;
A
#
# COMPACT_ATOMS: atom_id res chain seq x y z
N TYR A 1 3.08 -7.42 -3.53
CA TYR A 1 3.80 -6.15 -3.74
C TYR A 1 3.84 -5.90 -5.23
N ILE A 2 3.44 -4.71 -5.67
CA ILE A 2 3.43 -4.29 -7.08
C ILE A 2 4.04 -2.88 -7.10
N ASN A 3 5.01 -2.63 -7.97
CA ASN A 3 5.52 -1.28 -8.15
C ASN A 3 5.67 -0.93 -9.62
N SER A 4 5.70 0.37 -9.92
CA SER A 4 5.90 0.85 -11.28
C SER A 4 6.43 2.28 -11.35
N ASP A 5 7.34 2.51 -12.30
CA ASP A 5 7.86 3.82 -12.67
C ASP A 5 7.30 4.35 -14.00
N ASP A 6 6.40 3.60 -14.64
CA ASP A 6 5.78 4.00 -15.91
C ASP A 6 4.30 3.58 -15.97
N ASN A 7 3.59 4.10 -16.96
CA ASN A 7 2.20 3.74 -17.18
C ASN A 7 2.06 2.32 -17.74
N PHE A 8 1.02 1.63 -17.30
CA PHE A 8 0.62 0.33 -17.79
C PHE A 8 -0.91 0.21 -17.82
N ILE A 9 -1.40 -0.84 -18.48
CA ILE A 9 -2.82 -1.19 -18.57
C ILE A 9 -2.92 -2.68 -18.27
N LEU A 10 -3.85 -3.06 -17.40
CA LEU A 10 -4.12 -4.48 -17.14
C LEU A 10 -4.91 -5.11 -18.29
N LYS A 11 -4.66 -6.39 -18.50
CA LYS A 11 -5.59 -7.25 -19.23
C LYS A 11 -6.79 -7.53 -18.34
N ARG A 12 -7.95 -7.78 -18.95
CA ARG A 12 -9.18 -8.16 -18.24
C ARG A 12 -8.99 -9.31 -17.24
N SER A 13 -8.23 -10.34 -17.61
CA SER A 13 -7.94 -11.46 -16.71
C SER A 13 -7.12 -11.06 -15.48
N GLU A 14 -6.22 -10.09 -15.62
CA GLU A 14 -5.42 -9.55 -14.51
C GLU A 14 -6.31 -8.73 -13.57
N GLU A 15 -7.25 -7.95 -14.11
CA GLU A 15 -8.24 -7.21 -13.31
C GLU A 15 -9.16 -8.15 -12.53
N GLU A 16 -9.68 -9.19 -13.19
CA GLU A 16 -10.53 -10.21 -12.56
C GLU A 16 -9.78 -10.97 -11.46
N ASN A 17 -8.52 -11.34 -11.70
CA ASN A 17 -7.68 -11.98 -10.70
C ASN A 17 -7.39 -11.06 -9.50
N LEU A 18 -7.09 -9.79 -9.74
CA LEU A 18 -6.84 -8.82 -8.67
C LEU A 18 -8.09 -8.58 -7.82
N ARG A 19 -9.26 -8.43 -8.46
CA ARG A 19 -10.57 -8.33 -7.79
C ARG A 19 -10.79 -9.53 -6.87
N ASN A 20 -10.66 -10.74 -7.43
CA ASN A 20 -10.89 -11.97 -6.67
C ASN A 20 -9.91 -12.10 -5.50
N TYR A 21 -8.63 -11.78 -5.72
CA TYR A 21 -7.62 -11.81 -4.67
C TYR A 21 -7.95 -10.86 -3.52
N LEU A 22 -8.22 -9.59 -3.81
CA LEU A 22 -8.47 -8.56 -2.78
C LEU A 22 -9.79 -8.79 -2.04
N SER A 23 -10.85 -9.14 -2.75
CA SER A 23 -12.16 -9.44 -2.14
C SER A 23 -12.14 -10.72 -1.30
N SER A 24 -11.28 -11.69 -1.62
CA SER A 24 -11.19 -12.95 -0.88
C SER A 24 -10.37 -12.88 0.41
N GLY A 25 -9.75 -11.73 0.72
CA GLY A 25 -8.90 -11.56 1.91
C GLY A 25 -7.44 -11.27 1.58
N GLY A 26 -7.10 -11.07 0.31
CA GLY A 26 -5.79 -10.61 -0.12
C GLY A 26 -5.48 -9.20 0.35
N PHE A 27 -4.19 -8.89 0.36
CA PHE A 27 -3.62 -7.57 0.67
C PHE A 27 -2.54 -7.25 -0.36
N VAL A 28 -2.55 -6.03 -0.91
CA VAL A 28 -1.52 -5.60 -1.85
C VAL A 28 -0.84 -4.31 -1.37
N PHE A 29 0.48 -4.34 -1.29
CA PHE A 29 1.28 -3.11 -1.22
C PHE A 29 1.64 -2.69 -2.65
N ILE A 30 1.11 -1.55 -3.08
CA ILE A 30 1.37 -0.89 -4.36
C ILE A 30 2.23 0.37 -4.18
N GLU A 31 3.22 0.54 -5.05
CA GLU A 31 4.13 1.69 -4.98
C GLU A 31 4.40 2.30 -6.37
N ALA A 32 4.15 3.59 -6.51
CA ALA A 32 4.64 4.35 -7.65
C ALA A 32 6.03 4.91 -7.29
N TYR A 33 7.01 4.74 -8.17
CA TYR A 33 8.36 5.24 -7.94
C TYR A 33 8.92 5.90 -9.21
N GLY A 34 10.14 6.43 -9.12
CA GLY A 34 10.86 6.98 -10.26
C GLY A 34 11.58 8.26 -9.90
N LYS A 35 12.35 8.77 -10.86
CA LYS A 35 13.07 10.04 -10.68
C LYS A 35 12.06 11.17 -10.44
N PRO A 36 12.20 11.95 -9.36
CA PRO A 36 11.35 13.10 -9.14
C PRO A 36 11.42 14.07 -10.32
N VAL A 37 10.25 14.47 -10.80
CA VAL A 37 10.09 15.50 -11.82
C VAL A 37 9.37 16.67 -11.17
N PRO A 38 9.88 17.91 -11.29
CA PRO A 38 9.17 19.07 -10.76
C PRO A 38 7.72 19.10 -11.25
N GLU A 39 6.79 19.35 -10.33
CA GLU A 39 5.36 19.52 -10.60
C GLU A 39 4.61 18.29 -11.14
N LEU A 40 5.21 17.10 -11.15
CA LEU A 40 4.56 15.88 -11.64
C LEU A 40 4.67 14.72 -10.63
N PRO A 41 3.57 13.97 -10.41
CA PRO A 41 3.62 12.71 -9.67
C PRO A 41 4.42 11.64 -10.42
N PRO A 42 4.86 10.58 -9.72
CA PRO A 42 5.50 9.44 -10.35
C PRO A 42 4.61 8.88 -11.48
N LYS A 43 5.19 8.65 -12.66
CA LYS A 43 4.42 8.34 -13.87
C LYS A 43 3.48 7.15 -13.69
N GLY A 44 3.94 6.08 -13.04
CA GLY A 44 3.12 4.88 -12.80
C GLY A 44 1.96 5.07 -11.81
N GLY A 45 1.89 6.20 -11.10
CA GLY A 45 0.85 6.46 -10.10
C GLY A 45 -0.56 6.45 -10.69
N ALA A 46 -0.76 7.02 -11.88
CA ALA A 46 -2.05 7.02 -12.55
C ALA A 46 -2.52 5.60 -12.90
N SER A 47 -1.64 4.76 -13.44
CA SER A 47 -1.96 3.37 -13.77
C SER A 47 -2.23 2.51 -12.55
N LEU A 48 -1.49 2.70 -11.45
CA LEU A 48 -1.73 1.98 -10.19
C LEU A 48 -3.09 2.35 -9.57
N LYS A 49 -3.44 3.65 -9.57
CA LYS A 49 -4.75 4.15 -9.11
C LYS A 49 -5.88 3.60 -9.99
N LYS A 50 -5.69 3.59 -11.32
CA LYS A 50 -6.64 3.00 -12.27
C LYS A 50 -6.81 1.50 -12.07
N MET A 51 -5.72 0.75 -11.90
CA MET A 51 -5.72 -0.69 -11.61
C MET A 51 -6.62 -1.03 -10.41
N LEU A 52 -6.53 -0.27 -9.32
CA LEU A 52 -7.41 -0.45 -8.16
C LEU A 52 -8.88 -0.16 -8.48
N SER A 53 -9.15 0.94 -9.18
CA SER A 53 -10.51 1.32 -9.59
C SER A 53 -11.13 0.27 -10.53
N ASP A 54 -10.37 -0.26 -11.48
CA ASP A 54 -10.84 -1.28 -12.41
C ASP A 54 -11.16 -2.58 -11.65
N ALA A 55 -10.29 -2.98 -10.71
CA ALA A 55 -10.45 -4.22 -9.94
C ALA A 55 -11.55 -4.12 -8.86
N LEU A 56 -11.71 -3.00 -8.17
CA LEU A 56 -12.60 -2.89 -7.01
C LEU A 56 -13.88 -2.08 -7.28
N GLY A 57 -13.95 -1.39 -8.42
CA GLY A 57 -15.07 -0.54 -8.81
C GLY A 57 -14.74 0.95 -8.71
N ALA A 58 -15.38 1.76 -9.55
CA ALA A 58 -15.10 3.18 -9.71
C ALA A 58 -15.43 4.06 -8.48
N THR A 59 -16.15 3.52 -7.50
CA THR A 59 -16.46 4.20 -6.24
C THR A 59 -15.37 4.03 -5.19
N ILE A 60 -14.38 3.16 -5.42
CA ILE A 60 -13.25 2.99 -4.51
C ILE A 60 -12.29 4.15 -4.69
N SER A 61 -11.87 4.72 -3.57
CA SER A 61 -10.88 5.77 -3.50
C SER A 61 -9.72 5.37 -2.60
N LEU A 62 -8.56 5.93 -2.88
CA LEU A 62 -7.47 6.00 -1.93
C LEU A 62 -7.83 7.05 -0.89
N VAL A 63 -7.70 6.69 0.37
CA VAL A 63 -7.92 7.59 1.51
C VAL A 63 -6.72 7.55 2.45
N PRO A 64 -6.40 8.65 3.16
CA PRO A 64 -5.36 8.65 4.17
C PRO A 64 -5.59 7.55 5.21
N ILE A 65 -4.53 6.80 5.55
CA ILE A 65 -4.56 5.79 6.60
C ILE A 65 -4.38 6.52 7.95
N PRO A 66 -5.33 6.37 8.91
CA PRO A 66 -5.21 6.99 10.22
C PRO A 66 -3.94 6.54 10.97
N ASN A 67 -3.32 7.44 11.75
CA ASN A 67 -2.10 7.13 12.50
C ASN A 67 -2.31 6.07 13.59
N ASP A 68 -3.54 5.90 14.09
CA ASP A 68 -3.91 4.84 15.04
C ASP A 68 -4.21 3.49 14.36
N HIS A 69 -4.09 3.41 13.03
CA HIS A 69 -4.33 2.17 12.30
C HIS A 69 -3.27 1.11 12.62
N LEU A 70 -3.70 -0.16 12.65
CA LEU A 70 -2.86 -1.33 12.96
C LEU A 70 -1.59 -1.43 12.10
N LEU A 71 -1.59 -0.88 10.88
CA LEU A 71 -0.40 -0.78 10.02
C LEU A 71 0.79 -0.13 10.75
N TYR A 72 0.56 0.83 11.64
CA TYR A 72 1.62 1.56 12.32
C TYR A 72 2.03 0.95 13.67
N HIS A 73 1.32 -0.10 14.13
CA HIS A 73 1.45 -0.63 15.51
C HIS A 73 1.43 -2.17 15.61
N CYS A 74 1.36 -2.90 14.50
CA CYS A 74 1.21 -4.37 14.54
C CYS A 74 2.48 -5.15 14.95
N PHE A 75 3.67 -4.58 14.75
CA PHE A 75 4.93 -5.23 15.12
C PHE A 75 5.94 -4.23 15.67
N PHE A 76 6.21 -3.17 14.92
CA PHE A 76 6.89 -1.99 15.44
C PHE A 76 5.90 -0.86 15.61
N ASP A 77 6.14 -0.01 16.62
CA ASP A 77 5.46 1.26 16.78
C ASP A 77 6.11 2.34 15.91
N LEU A 78 5.25 3.04 15.18
CA LEU A 78 5.54 4.24 14.40
C LEU A 78 4.65 5.38 14.92
N ASP A 79 4.93 5.85 16.15
CA ASP A 79 4.11 6.84 16.86
C ASP A 79 3.95 8.18 16.11
N ASP A 80 4.94 8.53 15.28
CA ASP A 80 4.92 9.72 14.42
C ASP A 80 4.19 9.50 13.08
N GLY A 81 3.55 8.34 12.91
CA GLY A 81 2.90 7.92 11.67
C GLY A 81 3.87 7.38 10.61
N PRO A 82 3.51 7.44 9.32
CA PRO A 82 4.30 6.83 8.27
C PRO A 82 5.67 7.53 8.10
N PRO A 83 6.72 6.80 7.64
CA PRO A 83 7.97 7.45 7.26
C PRO A 83 7.72 8.52 6.20
N ARG A 84 8.37 9.68 6.35
CA ARG A 84 8.29 10.78 5.39
C ARG A 84 8.96 10.44 4.07
N SER A 85 8.50 11.05 2.99
CA SER A 85 9.14 10.86 1.69
C SER A 85 10.56 11.43 1.69
N MET A 86 11.44 10.80 0.91
CA MET A 86 12.77 11.36 0.59
C MET A 86 12.72 12.28 -0.65
N ASN A 87 11.54 12.41 -1.29
CA ASN A 87 11.33 13.26 -2.45
C ASN A 87 11.11 14.71 -1.99
N GLU A 88 11.98 15.62 -2.44
CA GLU A 88 11.91 17.06 -2.14
C GLU A 88 10.66 17.78 -2.69
N TYR A 89 9.92 17.13 -3.60
CA TYR A 89 8.70 17.67 -4.22
C TYR A 89 7.40 17.07 -3.66
N ASP A 90 7.45 16.32 -2.55
CA ASP A 90 6.29 15.64 -1.96
C ASP A 90 5.15 16.58 -1.50
N GLN A 91 5.42 17.89 -1.37
CA GLN A 91 4.43 18.92 -1.02
C GLN A 91 3.64 19.46 -2.22
N LEU A 92 4.01 19.07 -3.45
CA LEU A 92 3.36 19.60 -4.64
C LEU A 92 1.96 18.99 -4.87
N PRO A 93 1.00 19.77 -5.39
CA PRO A 93 -0.34 19.26 -5.69
C PRO A 93 -0.30 18.03 -6.60
N GLY A 94 -1.09 17.01 -6.25
CA GLY A 94 -1.20 15.77 -7.02
C GLY A 94 -0.27 14.65 -6.56
N ASN A 95 0.75 14.96 -5.76
CA ASN A 95 1.57 13.97 -5.06
C ASN A 95 0.88 13.47 -3.79
N GLN A 96 1.22 12.26 -3.37
CA GLN A 96 0.93 11.81 -2.02
C GLN A 96 1.66 12.70 -1.01
N GLN A 97 0.93 13.23 -0.04
CA GLN A 97 1.51 14.09 0.99
C GLN A 97 2.54 13.32 1.84
N SER A 98 3.61 14.01 2.25
CA SER A 98 4.75 13.40 2.93
C SER A 98 4.41 12.69 4.24
N ASP A 99 3.40 13.17 4.96
CA ASP A 99 3.03 12.75 6.30
C ASP A 99 1.92 11.68 6.33
N ILE A 100 1.43 11.24 5.16
CA ILE A 100 0.40 10.20 5.07
C ILE A 100 0.91 8.99 4.27
N LEU A 101 0.26 7.84 4.48
CA LEU A 101 0.12 6.83 3.45
C LEU A 101 -1.36 6.75 3.11
N GLU A 102 -1.66 6.29 1.92
CA GLU A 102 -3.04 6.12 1.49
C GLU A 102 -3.35 4.64 1.33
N GLY A 103 -4.62 4.29 1.44
CA GLY A 103 -5.07 2.92 1.30
C GLY A 103 -6.49 2.82 0.76
N VAL A 104 -6.83 1.61 0.33
CA VAL A 104 -8.20 1.22 0.02
C VAL A 104 -8.73 0.33 1.14
N PHE A 105 -9.91 0.66 1.63
CA PHE A 105 -10.61 -0.11 2.66
C PHE A 105 -11.85 -0.80 2.09
N ILE A 106 -12.07 -2.06 2.47
CA ILE A 106 -13.32 -2.80 2.23
C ILE A 106 -13.77 -3.33 3.60
N ASP A 107 -14.96 -2.96 4.05
CA ASP A 107 -15.49 -3.33 5.36
C ASP A 107 -14.51 -3.07 6.52
N SER A 108 -13.87 -1.89 6.51
CA SER A 108 -12.82 -1.45 7.44
C SER A 108 -11.50 -2.23 7.37
N ARG A 109 -11.37 -3.20 6.47
CA ARG A 109 -10.12 -3.93 6.23
C ARG A 109 -9.27 -3.20 5.20
N LEU A 110 -8.01 -2.92 5.53
CA LEU A 110 -7.07 -2.35 4.56
C LEU A 110 -6.72 -3.43 3.52
N VAL A 111 -7.18 -3.28 2.28
CA VAL A 111 -6.95 -4.25 1.19
C VAL A 111 -5.81 -3.85 0.27
N ALA A 112 -5.55 -2.54 0.16
CA ALA A 112 -4.42 -2.02 -0.61
C ALA A 112 -3.73 -0.90 0.17
N LEU A 113 -2.40 -0.97 0.28
CA LEU A 113 -1.54 0.10 0.79
C LEU A 113 -0.85 0.77 -0.40
N TYR A 114 -0.96 2.08 -0.53
CA TYR A 114 -0.37 2.89 -1.60
C TYR A 114 0.71 3.85 -1.11
N SER A 115 1.82 3.91 -1.85
CA SER A 115 2.98 4.76 -1.57
C SER A 115 3.49 5.42 -2.84
N GLU A 116 3.92 6.68 -2.71
CA GLU A 116 4.80 7.38 -3.67
C GLU A 116 6.20 7.66 -3.07
N LYS A 117 6.55 6.99 -1.96
CA LYS A 117 7.73 7.30 -1.13
C LYS A 117 8.99 6.49 -1.44
N SER A 118 8.95 5.69 -2.51
CA SER A 118 10.07 4.87 -2.99
C SER A 118 10.68 3.96 -1.90
N PHE A 119 9.85 3.29 -1.10
CA PHE A 119 10.30 2.32 -0.11
C PHE A 119 11.12 1.20 -0.74
N GLY A 120 10.69 0.68 -1.90
CA GLY A 120 11.40 -0.36 -2.62
C GLY A 120 12.81 0.06 -3.04
N GLU A 121 12.99 1.28 -3.53
CA GLU A 121 14.32 1.82 -3.88
C GLU A 121 15.19 2.00 -2.64
N ALA A 122 14.60 2.44 -1.52
CA ALA A 122 15.31 2.61 -0.27
C ALA A 122 15.77 1.28 0.33
N TRP A 123 14.95 0.22 0.27
CA TRP A 123 15.32 -1.11 0.76
C TRP A 123 16.44 -1.77 -0.05
N ASN A 124 16.67 -1.35 -1.29
CA ASN A 124 17.78 -1.81 -2.11
C ASN A 124 19.13 -1.14 -1.74
N LYS A 125 19.13 -0.13 -0.87
CA LYS A 125 20.35 0.57 -0.44
C LYS A 125 21.02 -0.19 0.71
N LYS A 126 22.36 -0.10 0.77
CA LYS A 126 23.15 -0.64 1.91
C LYS A 126 22.79 -0.01 3.26
N VAL A 127 22.39 1.26 3.22
CA VAL A 127 21.98 2.03 4.39
C VAL A 127 20.61 2.60 4.09
N VAL A 128 19.65 2.26 4.96
CA VAL A 128 18.25 2.69 4.89
C VAL A 128 17.83 3.10 6.29
N SER A 129 16.91 4.06 6.41
CA SER A 129 16.42 4.50 7.70
C SER A 129 15.63 3.38 8.39
N GLN A 130 15.68 3.34 9.72
CA GLN A 130 14.93 2.34 10.49
C GLN A 130 13.42 2.46 10.25
N ALA A 131 12.89 3.67 10.11
CA ALA A 131 11.46 3.89 9.83
C ALA A 131 11.02 3.21 8.52
N TYR A 132 11.84 3.31 7.47
CA TYR A 132 11.59 2.62 6.19
C TYR A 132 11.64 1.09 6.35
N GLN A 133 12.55 0.55 7.16
CA GLN A 133 12.58 -0.89 7.44
C GLN A 133 11.33 -1.34 8.22
N LYS A 134 10.97 -0.58 9.26
CA LYS A 134 9.83 -0.88 10.14
C LYS A 134 8.51 -0.93 9.38
N ILE A 135 8.23 0.05 8.50
CA ILE A 135 6.97 0.04 7.73
C ILE A 135 6.87 -1.18 6.79
N GLY A 136 7.99 -1.64 6.23
CA GLY A 136 8.02 -2.86 5.42
C GLY A 136 7.68 -4.10 6.23
N VAL A 137 8.26 -4.23 7.43
CA VAL A 137 7.93 -5.34 8.35
C VAL A 137 6.48 -5.28 8.79
N ASN A 138 5.99 -4.10 9.18
CA ASN A 138 4.60 -3.92 9.59
C ASN A 138 3.62 -4.26 8.46
N ALA A 139 3.90 -3.87 7.21
CA ALA A 139 3.04 -4.22 6.08
C ALA A 139 2.93 -5.74 5.88
N VAL A 140 4.03 -6.48 6.06
CA VAL A 140 4.02 -7.96 6.02
C VAL A 140 3.24 -8.54 7.19
N VAL A 141 3.50 -8.06 8.41
CA VAL A 141 2.80 -8.55 9.61
C VAL A 141 1.31 -8.28 9.51
N LEU A 142 0.90 -7.06 9.12
CA LEU A 142 -0.50 -6.71 8.88
C LEU A 142 -1.17 -7.69 7.91
N ALA A 143 -0.52 -8.00 6.78
CA ALA A 143 -1.06 -8.94 5.79
C ALA A 143 -1.32 -10.35 6.38
N LEU A 144 -0.58 -10.74 7.42
CA LEU A 144 -0.70 -12.03 8.08
C LEU A 144 -1.72 -12.04 9.23
N ILE A 145 -1.86 -10.92 9.96
CA ILE A 145 -2.66 -10.88 11.19
C ILE A 145 -3.99 -10.15 11.05
N GLN A 146 -4.20 -9.37 10.00
CA GLN A 146 -5.40 -8.56 9.84
C GLN A 146 -6.65 -9.44 9.74
N HIS A 147 -7.66 -9.12 10.54
CA HIS A 147 -8.95 -9.82 10.56
C HIS A 147 -9.58 -9.84 9.15
N GLY A 148 -10.17 -10.98 8.78
CA GLY A 148 -10.72 -11.20 7.44
C GLY A 148 -9.69 -11.33 6.31
N GLY A 149 -8.39 -11.29 6.62
CA GLY A 149 -7.30 -11.61 5.70
C GLY A 149 -7.18 -13.11 5.42
N ASN A 150 -6.49 -13.49 4.34
CA ASN A 150 -6.34 -14.89 3.95
C ASN A 150 -5.70 -15.76 5.06
N SER A 151 -4.64 -15.26 5.71
CA SER A 151 -3.99 -15.99 6.81
C SER A 151 -4.91 -16.16 8.01
N PHE A 152 -5.69 -15.14 8.36
CA PHE A 152 -6.67 -15.21 9.44
C PHE A 152 -7.73 -16.29 9.16
N LYS A 153 -8.31 -16.28 7.94
CA LYS A 153 -9.29 -17.29 7.50
C LYS A 153 -8.74 -18.70 7.53
N LEU A 154 -7.46 -18.90 7.20
CA LEU A 154 -6.81 -20.23 7.29
C LEU A 154 -6.75 -20.73 8.73
N ILE A 155 -6.46 -19.85 9.69
CA ILE A 155 -6.38 -20.18 11.11
C ILE A 155 -7.79 -20.47 11.68
N GLU A 156 -8.80 -19.67 11.31
CA GLU A 156 -10.21 -19.93 11.66
C GLU A 156 -10.69 -21.28 11.09
N ASN A 157 -10.45 -21.53 9.80
CA ASN A 157 -10.86 -22.77 9.15
C ASN A 157 -10.15 -24.00 9.72
N ALA A 158 -8.94 -23.83 10.28
CA ALA A 158 -8.22 -24.87 11.00
C ALA A 158 -8.72 -25.07 12.45
N GLY A 159 -9.65 -24.25 12.94
CA GLY A 159 -10.19 -24.31 14.30
C GLY A 159 -9.21 -23.87 15.39
N ILE A 160 -8.18 -23.09 15.04
CA ILE A 160 -7.14 -22.64 15.97
C ILE A 160 -7.61 -21.43 16.79
N ILE A 161 -8.48 -20.60 16.22
CA ILE A 161 -9.13 -19.45 16.87
C ILE A 161 -10.64 -19.51 16.60
N GLN A 162 -11.45 -19.02 17.54
CA GLN A 162 -12.92 -18.96 17.47
C GLN A 162 -13.40 -17.51 17.44
#